data_AF-A0A0G1RIZ4-F1
#
_entry.id   AF-A0A0G1RIZ4-F1
#
_cell.length_a   1.000
_cell.length_b   1.000
_cell.length_c   1.000
_cell.angle_alpha   90.00
_cell.angle_beta   90.00
_cell.angle_gamma   90.00
#
_symmetry.space_group_name_H-M   'P 1'
#
loop_
_entity.id
_entity.type
_entity.pdbx_description
1 polymer ?
#
loop_
_entity_poly.entity_id
_entity_poly.type
_entity_poly.pdbx_seq_one_letter_code
_entity_poly.pdbx_strand_id
1 'polypeptide(L)'
;MSIQEMEKELRRLMFVLINDTREEFMRAKKKIESLWNRETKAFKAGAHVALEFLPLFDQIKNDANKEAFASGLGLFFLVLSDEHFDTLKNFVIKVIQHKNGHIREAIRHTAEWLFISLTSRAEPFVFPEGKELTDAQKAEQANGRAQYVGYVQDIEALIDTYGTDDEKGEYIHEMKPSVHKSLQQLWGRLTDNRAYQKLLEATLPIPYEIFIKRKEIEHELLELLKEHRSDSSVDDIKDIIYHEEESGDMMKIISLFDRGSAGELSDVLELVSDAWNYFPHKTLNGISPQEKLLEYEHAH
;
A
#
# COMPACT_ATOMS: atom_id res chain seq x y z
N MET A 1 10.79 -36.64 0.24
CA MET A 1 10.57 -36.75 -1.22
C MET A 1 11.78 -36.19 -1.97
N SER A 2 12.10 -36.70 -3.16
CA SER A 2 13.05 -36.02 -4.06
C SER A 2 12.46 -34.70 -4.59
N ILE A 3 13.31 -33.80 -5.09
CA ILE A 3 12.86 -32.50 -5.65
C ILE A 3 11.94 -32.72 -6.85
N GLN A 4 12.31 -33.63 -7.77
CA GLN A 4 11.51 -33.94 -8.95
C GLN A 4 10.13 -34.52 -8.60
N GLU A 5 10.06 -35.39 -7.59
CA GLU A 5 8.78 -35.89 -7.08
C GLU A 5 7.94 -34.79 -6.44
N MET A 6 8.58 -33.88 -5.70
CA MET A 6 7.91 -32.73 -5.08
C MET A 6 7.32 -31.81 -6.14
N GLU A 7 8.10 -31.41 -7.14
CA GLU A 7 7.61 -30.55 -8.22
C GLU A 7 6.44 -31.19 -8.97
N LYS A 8 6.53 -32.49 -9.27
CA LYS A 8 5.45 -33.23 -9.93
C LYS A 8 4.17 -33.21 -9.08
N GLU A 9 4.30 -33.41 -7.77
CA GLU A 9 3.16 -33.37 -6.85
C GLU A 9 2.59 -31.95 -6.72
N LEU A 10 3.43 -30.92 -6.63
CA LEU A 10 2.99 -29.52 -6.58
C LEU A 10 2.28 -29.12 -7.87
N ARG A 11 2.79 -29.50 -9.06
CA ARG A 11 2.10 -29.27 -10.34
C ARG A 11 0.72 -29.92 -10.34
N ARG A 12 0.63 -31.18 -9.90
CA ARG A 12 -0.65 -31.89 -9.78
C ARG A 12 -1.62 -31.14 -8.86
N LEU A 13 -1.16 -30.69 -7.70
CA LEU A 13 -1.99 -29.95 -6.75
C LEU A 13 -2.44 -28.60 -7.31
N MET A 14 -1.57 -27.87 -8.01
CA MET A 14 -1.94 -26.63 -8.70
C MET A 14 -3.00 -26.88 -9.78
N PHE A 15 -2.88 -27.94 -10.57
CA PHE A 15 -3.92 -28.33 -11.54
C PHE A 15 -5.27 -28.59 -10.88
N VAL A 16 -5.29 -29.21 -9.69
CA VAL A 16 -6.51 -29.43 -8.91
C VAL A 16 -7.12 -28.10 -8.46
N LEU A 17 -6.30 -27.17 -7.97
CA LEU A 17 -6.79 -25.85 -7.53
C LEU A 17 -7.51 -25.10 -8.67
N ILE A 18 -7.02 -25.19 -9.91
CA ILE A 18 -7.55 -24.40 -11.03
C ILE A 18 -8.70 -25.07 -11.81
N ASN A 19 -8.88 -26.40 -11.72
CA ASN A 19 -9.85 -27.13 -12.57
C ASN A 19 -10.89 -27.95 -11.81
N ASP A 20 -10.63 -28.34 -10.57
CA ASP A 20 -11.40 -29.39 -9.91
C ASP A 20 -12.50 -28.84 -8.98
N THR A 21 -13.28 -29.75 -8.41
CA THR A 21 -14.39 -29.43 -7.51
C THR A 21 -13.92 -28.79 -6.20
N ARG A 22 -14.87 -28.16 -5.49
CA ARG A 22 -14.61 -27.56 -4.16
C ARG A 22 -14.02 -28.54 -3.16
N GLU A 23 -14.49 -29.77 -3.17
CA GLU A 23 -13.99 -30.81 -2.27
C GLU A 23 -12.54 -31.16 -2.59
N GLU A 24 -12.20 -31.24 -3.87
CA GLU A 24 -10.85 -31.57 -4.32
C GLU A 24 -9.85 -30.45 -4.08
N PHE A 25 -10.19 -29.19 -4.40
CA PHE A 25 -9.26 -28.09 -4.11
C PHE A 25 -9.06 -27.88 -2.60
N MET A 26 -10.07 -28.18 -1.76
CA MET A 26 -9.90 -28.12 -0.31
C MET A 26 -8.97 -29.24 0.19
N ARG A 27 -9.03 -30.43 -0.39
CA ARG A 27 -8.05 -31.50 -0.15
C ARG A 27 -6.66 -31.10 -0.62
N ALA A 28 -6.55 -30.45 -1.78
CA ALA A 28 -5.28 -30.01 -2.33
C ALA A 28 -4.60 -28.97 -1.42
N LYS A 29 -5.32 -27.96 -0.93
CA LYS A 29 -4.78 -26.96 0.02
C LYS A 29 -4.21 -27.62 1.28
N LYS A 30 -4.96 -28.53 1.91
CA LYS A 30 -4.48 -29.29 3.08
C LYS A 30 -3.24 -30.14 2.76
N LYS A 31 -3.16 -30.69 1.55
CA LYS A 31 -2.00 -31.46 1.11
C LYS A 31 -0.77 -30.57 0.92
N ILE A 32 -0.92 -29.37 0.34
CA ILE A 32 0.15 -28.38 0.21
C ILE A 32 0.70 -28.03 1.61
N GLU A 33 -0.16 -27.72 2.57
CA GLU A 33 0.24 -27.46 3.96
C GLU A 33 0.97 -28.65 4.60
N SER A 34 0.47 -29.87 4.38
CA SER A 34 1.13 -31.08 4.86
C SER A 34 2.52 -31.29 4.24
N LEU A 35 2.72 -30.94 2.97
CA LEU A 35 4.01 -31.06 2.29
C LEU A 35 5.00 -30.02 2.85
N TRP A 36 4.55 -28.79 3.08
CA TRP A 36 5.35 -27.77 3.76
C TRP A 36 5.83 -28.24 5.14
N ASN A 37 4.92 -28.79 5.95
CA ASN A 37 5.24 -29.19 7.32
C ASN A 37 6.15 -30.43 7.42
N ARG A 38 6.04 -31.38 6.48
CA ARG A 38 6.77 -32.66 6.54
C ARG A 38 8.02 -32.70 5.69
N GLU A 39 8.04 -31.94 4.61
CA GLU A 39 9.04 -32.03 3.54
C GLU A 39 9.54 -30.63 3.15
N THR A 40 9.69 -29.73 4.13
CA THR A 40 9.94 -28.29 3.93
C THR A 40 11.07 -28.00 2.95
N LYS A 41 12.21 -28.71 3.07
CA LYS A 41 13.37 -28.51 2.18
C LYS A 41 13.03 -28.82 0.72
N ALA A 42 12.36 -29.95 0.47
CA ALA A 42 11.93 -30.33 -0.87
C ALA A 42 10.85 -29.38 -1.39
N PHE A 43 9.90 -28.99 -0.53
CA PHE A 43 8.85 -28.02 -0.87
C PHE A 43 9.45 -26.70 -1.34
N LYS A 44 10.39 -26.13 -0.57
CA LYS A 44 11.06 -24.88 -0.93
C LYS A 44 11.73 -24.96 -2.30
N ALA A 45 12.47 -26.05 -2.55
CA ALA A 45 13.13 -26.28 -3.84
C ALA A 45 12.13 -26.40 -5.00
N GLY A 46 10.97 -27.01 -4.78
CA GLY A 46 9.93 -27.17 -5.80
C GLY A 46 8.92 -26.02 -5.90
N ALA A 47 9.02 -24.99 -5.07
CA ALA A 47 7.99 -23.95 -4.96
C ALA A 47 7.84 -23.12 -6.26
N HIS A 48 8.92 -22.98 -7.04
CA HIS A 48 8.95 -22.25 -8.32
C HIS A 48 7.89 -22.74 -9.33
N VAL A 49 7.42 -23.98 -9.19
CA VAL A 49 6.28 -24.52 -9.93
C VAL A 49 5.07 -23.58 -9.90
N ALA A 50 4.82 -22.88 -8.79
CA ALA A 50 3.69 -21.97 -8.69
C ALA A 50 3.72 -20.84 -9.72
N LEU A 51 4.92 -20.39 -10.12
CA LEU A 51 5.10 -19.32 -11.09
C LEU A 51 4.58 -19.72 -12.48
N GLU A 52 4.64 -21.02 -12.83
CA GLU A 52 4.11 -21.56 -14.09
C GLU A 52 2.59 -21.36 -14.21
N PHE A 53 1.88 -21.26 -13.08
CA PHE A 53 0.42 -21.21 -13.03
C PHE A 53 -0.14 -19.79 -12.92
N LEU A 54 0.67 -18.79 -12.53
CA LEU A 54 0.19 -17.40 -12.42
C LEU A 54 -0.41 -16.86 -13.73
N PRO A 55 0.21 -17.09 -14.91
CA PRO A 55 -0.36 -16.64 -16.19
C PRO A 55 -1.69 -17.33 -16.55
N LEU A 56 -2.00 -18.47 -15.95
CA LEU A 56 -3.22 -19.24 -16.23
C LEU A 56 -4.45 -18.71 -15.48
N PHE A 57 -4.28 -17.75 -14.56
CA PHE A 57 -5.36 -17.26 -13.70
C PHE A 57 -6.61 -16.79 -14.47
N ASP A 58 -6.44 -16.09 -15.59
CA ASP A 58 -7.57 -15.59 -16.38
C ASP A 58 -8.31 -16.72 -17.12
N GLN A 59 -7.65 -17.86 -17.32
CA GLN A 59 -8.20 -19.04 -17.99
C GLN A 59 -9.01 -19.93 -17.04
N ILE A 60 -8.90 -19.70 -15.72
CA ILE A 60 -9.69 -20.40 -14.70
C ILE A 60 -11.17 -20.05 -14.89
N LYS A 61 -12.01 -21.05 -15.17
CA LYS A 61 -13.38 -20.82 -15.63
C LYS A 61 -14.31 -20.28 -14.55
N ASN A 62 -14.17 -20.74 -13.32
CA ASN A 62 -15.10 -20.45 -12.23
C ASN A 62 -14.42 -19.67 -11.10
N ASP A 63 -15.18 -18.78 -10.49
CA ASP A 63 -14.67 -17.91 -9.44
C ASP A 63 -14.23 -18.67 -8.19
N ALA A 64 -14.87 -19.80 -7.88
CA ALA A 64 -14.48 -20.65 -6.75
C ALA A 64 -13.04 -21.20 -6.90
N ASN A 65 -12.63 -21.59 -8.11
CA ASN A 65 -11.26 -22.06 -8.34
C ASN A 65 -10.26 -20.91 -8.43
N LYS A 66 -10.67 -19.73 -8.92
CA LYS A 66 -9.82 -18.53 -8.84
C LYS A 66 -9.54 -18.15 -7.38
N GLU A 67 -10.56 -18.20 -6.53
CA GLU A 67 -10.43 -17.98 -5.08
C GLU A 67 -9.55 -19.06 -4.43
N ALA A 68 -9.78 -20.34 -4.77
CA ALA A 68 -9.00 -21.46 -4.25
C ALA A 68 -7.52 -21.38 -4.69
N PHE A 69 -7.26 -20.97 -5.93
CA PHE A 69 -5.92 -20.75 -6.44
C PHE A 69 -5.24 -19.58 -5.73
N ALA A 70 -5.89 -18.41 -5.69
CA ALA A 70 -5.36 -17.24 -5.00
C ALA A 70 -5.02 -17.55 -3.53
N SER A 71 -5.96 -18.11 -2.78
CA SER A 71 -5.73 -18.47 -1.36
C SER A 71 -4.84 -19.70 -1.16
N GLY A 72 -4.61 -20.52 -2.18
CA GLY A 72 -3.70 -21.67 -2.16
C GLY A 72 -2.23 -21.29 -2.35
N LEU A 73 -1.96 -20.06 -2.81
CA LEU A 73 -0.61 -19.57 -3.10
C LEU A 73 0.17 -19.11 -1.86
N GLY A 74 -0.45 -19.01 -0.68
CA GLY A 74 0.17 -18.45 0.53
C GLY A 74 1.57 -19.01 0.86
N LEU A 75 1.72 -20.33 0.94
CA LEU A 75 3.02 -20.95 1.24
C LEU A 75 4.05 -20.78 0.12
N PHE A 76 3.60 -20.60 -1.12
CA PHE A 76 4.50 -20.31 -2.24
C PHE A 76 4.97 -18.86 -2.19
N PHE A 77 4.09 -17.92 -1.85
CA PHE A 77 4.47 -16.53 -1.60
C PHE A 77 5.48 -16.43 -0.46
N LEU A 78 5.26 -17.12 0.66
CA LEU A 78 6.23 -17.19 1.75
C LEU A 78 7.63 -17.61 1.28
N VAL A 79 7.73 -18.53 0.33
CA VAL A 79 9.03 -19.04 -0.15
C VAL A 79 9.65 -18.15 -1.22
N LEU A 80 8.84 -17.59 -2.11
CA LEU A 80 9.30 -16.98 -3.36
C LEU A 80 9.34 -15.45 -3.32
N SER A 81 8.83 -14.80 -2.26
CA SER A 81 8.70 -13.33 -2.23
C SER A 81 10.03 -12.59 -2.34
N ASP A 82 11.11 -13.11 -1.78
CA ASP A 82 12.41 -12.43 -1.84
C ASP A 82 13.00 -12.46 -3.26
N GLU A 83 12.99 -13.63 -3.91
CA GLU A 83 13.63 -13.83 -5.23
C GLU A 83 12.73 -13.41 -6.40
N HIS A 84 11.41 -13.50 -6.24
CA HIS A 84 10.43 -13.28 -7.31
C HIS A 84 9.43 -12.16 -6.99
N PHE A 85 9.83 -11.20 -6.16
CA PHE A 85 8.99 -10.12 -5.66
C PHE A 85 8.13 -9.48 -6.76
N ASP A 86 8.73 -8.94 -7.83
CA ASP A 86 8.00 -8.20 -8.87
C ASP A 86 7.00 -9.07 -9.63
N THR A 87 7.31 -10.36 -9.83
CA THR A 87 6.38 -11.30 -10.48
C THR A 87 5.14 -11.51 -9.61
N LEU A 88 5.34 -11.72 -8.31
CA LEU A 88 4.25 -11.93 -7.36
C LEU A 88 3.47 -10.63 -7.10
N LYS A 89 4.16 -9.49 -6.99
CA LYS A 89 3.58 -8.15 -6.88
C LYS A 89 2.63 -7.88 -8.05
N ASN A 90 3.10 -8.04 -9.27
CA ASN A 90 2.28 -7.82 -10.47
C ASN A 90 1.07 -8.75 -10.53
N PHE A 91 1.22 -9.98 -10.04
CA PHE A 91 0.08 -10.90 -9.90
C PHE A 91 -0.94 -10.40 -8.87
N VAL A 92 -0.50 -9.92 -7.70
CA VAL A 92 -1.40 -9.33 -6.69
C VAL A 92 -2.14 -8.11 -7.24
N ILE A 93 -1.41 -7.17 -7.83
CA ILE A 93 -1.96 -5.95 -8.46
C ILE A 93 -3.03 -6.31 -9.47
N LYS A 94 -2.81 -7.34 -10.30
CA LYS A 94 -3.79 -7.83 -11.26
C LYS A 94 -5.02 -8.43 -10.58
N VAL A 95 -4.83 -9.33 -9.62
CA VAL A 95 -5.94 -10.12 -9.03
C VAL A 95 -6.79 -9.29 -8.07
N ILE A 96 -6.21 -8.30 -7.37
CA ILE A 96 -6.95 -7.44 -6.44
C ILE A 96 -7.97 -6.54 -7.17
N GLN A 97 -7.84 -6.36 -8.48
CA GLN A 97 -8.81 -5.63 -9.31
C GLN A 97 -10.01 -6.50 -9.74
N HIS A 98 -10.08 -7.77 -9.33
CA HIS A 98 -11.13 -8.69 -9.77
C HIS A 98 -12.53 -8.28 -9.26
N LYS A 99 -13.55 -8.42 -10.12
CA LYS A 99 -14.96 -8.06 -9.79
C LYS A 99 -15.53 -8.79 -8.57
N ASN A 100 -15.13 -10.03 -8.35
CA ASN A 100 -15.60 -10.86 -7.23
C ASN A 100 -14.79 -10.56 -5.96
N GLY A 101 -15.49 -10.14 -4.89
CA GLY A 101 -14.88 -9.78 -3.61
C GLY A 101 -14.17 -10.93 -2.88
N HIS A 102 -14.62 -12.18 -3.02
CA HIS A 102 -13.96 -13.32 -2.39
C HIS A 102 -12.56 -13.57 -2.98
N ILE A 103 -12.41 -13.35 -4.29
CA ILE A 103 -11.11 -13.46 -4.98
C ILE A 103 -10.18 -12.34 -4.52
N ARG A 104 -10.69 -11.10 -4.40
CA ARG A 104 -9.90 -9.97 -3.87
C ARG A 104 -9.43 -10.25 -2.44
N GLU A 105 -10.32 -10.74 -1.59
CA GLU A 105 -9.97 -11.05 -0.21
C GLU A 105 -8.93 -12.19 -0.11
N ALA A 106 -9.09 -13.24 -0.93
CA ALA A 106 -8.14 -14.34 -1.00
C ALA A 106 -6.72 -13.89 -1.40
N ILE A 107 -6.60 -13.00 -2.40
CA ILE A 107 -5.29 -12.50 -2.81
C ILE A 107 -4.72 -11.51 -1.79
N ARG A 108 -5.56 -10.66 -1.18
CA ARG A 108 -5.12 -9.71 -0.14
C ARG A 108 -4.47 -10.43 1.04
N HIS A 109 -5.09 -11.51 1.52
CA HIS A 109 -4.49 -12.37 2.54
C HIS A 109 -3.18 -13.04 2.10
N THR A 110 -3.10 -13.43 0.83
CA THR A 110 -1.89 -14.05 0.28
C THR A 110 -0.74 -13.04 0.15
N ALA A 111 -1.07 -11.78 -0.15
CA ALA A 111 -0.13 -10.67 -0.26
C ALA A 111 0.54 -10.27 1.07
N GLU A 112 0.02 -10.72 2.23
CA GLU A 112 0.69 -10.54 3.53
C GLU A 112 2.14 -11.06 3.50
N TRP A 113 2.42 -12.12 2.75
CA TRP A 113 3.77 -12.65 2.63
C TRP A 113 4.72 -11.74 1.85
N LEU A 114 4.21 -10.98 0.86
CA LEU A 114 4.99 -9.94 0.18
C LEU A 114 5.29 -8.80 1.14
N PHE A 115 4.32 -8.40 1.96
CA PHE A 115 4.54 -7.39 2.99
C PHE A 115 5.61 -7.84 4.01
N ILE A 116 5.54 -9.08 4.50
CA ILE A 116 6.53 -9.64 5.44
C ILE A 116 7.92 -9.66 4.80
N SER A 117 8.04 -10.11 3.56
CA SER A 117 9.29 -10.07 2.79
C SER A 117 9.84 -8.65 2.69
N LEU A 118 9.03 -7.70 2.19
CA LEU A 118 9.43 -6.30 2.03
C LEU A 118 9.89 -5.67 3.32
N THR A 119 9.12 -5.79 4.40
CA THR A 119 9.48 -5.19 5.69
C THR A 119 10.79 -5.76 6.22
N SER A 120 10.99 -7.08 6.12
CA SER A 120 12.23 -7.72 6.57
C SER A 120 13.46 -7.35 5.74
N ARG A 121 13.27 -6.99 4.46
CA ARG A 121 14.36 -6.57 3.56
C ARG A 121 14.64 -5.08 3.68
N ALA A 122 13.60 -4.25 3.73
CA ALA A 122 13.71 -2.79 3.84
C ALA A 122 14.22 -2.33 5.21
N GLU A 123 13.90 -3.07 6.27
CA GLU A 123 14.35 -2.82 7.64
C GLU A 123 14.79 -4.15 8.29
N PRO A 124 15.98 -4.66 7.90
CA PRO A 124 16.44 -5.97 8.37
C PRO A 124 16.70 -5.97 9.87
N PHE A 125 16.31 -7.08 10.51
CA PHE A 125 16.61 -7.29 11.92
C PHE A 125 18.12 -7.44 12.12
N VAL A 126 18.69 -6.64 13.02
CA VAL A 126 20.11 -6.69 13.38
C VAL A 126 20.28 -6.89 14.88
N PHE A 127 21.14 -7.83 15.26
CA PHE A 127 21.53 -8.06 16.65
C PHE A 127 23.07 -8.11 16.81
N PRO A 128 23.64 -7.42 17.82
CA PRO A 128 22.98 -6.45 18.71
C PRO A 128 22.49 -5.22 17.95
N GLU A 129 21.54 -4.49 18.53
CA GLU A 129 21.03 -3.23 17.98
C GLU A 129 22.18 -2.24 17.72
N GLY A 130 22.16 -1.56 16.58
CA GLY A 130 23.21 -0.63 16.16
C GLY A 130 24.44 -1.28 15.51
N LYS A 131 24.50 -2.61 15.38
CA LYS A 131 25.53 -3.26 14.55
C LYS A 131 25.36 -2.83 13.08
N GLU A 132 26.47 -2.46 12.45
CA GLU A 132 26.44 -2.07 11.04
C GLU A 132 26.04 -3.24 10.13
N LEU A 133 25.24 -2.92 9.12
CA LEU A 133 24.92 -3.84 8.03
C LEU A 133 26.17 -4.14 7.21
N THR A 134 26.31 -5.41 6.81
CA THR A 134 27.27 -5.81 5.79
C THR A 134 26.92 -5.20 4.44
N ASP A 135 27.87 -5.09 3.51
CA ASP A 135 27.62 -4.52 2.18
C ASP A 135 26.53 -5.26 1.42
N ALA A 136 26.47 -6.59 1.55
CA ALA A 136 25.40 -7.39 0.98
C ALA A 136 24.03 -7.05 1.58
N GLN A 137 23.95 -6.85 2.91
CA GLN A 137 22.71 -6.42 3.57
C GLN A 137 22.31 -5.00 3.19
N LYS A 138 23.26 -4.09 3.00
CA LYS A 138 22.98 -2.71 2.53
C LYS A 138 22.42 -2.73 1.10
N ALA A 139 23.01 -3.53 0.22
CA ALA A 139 22.53 -3.69 -1.16
C ALA A 139 21.12 -4.28 -1.19
N GLU A 140 20.89 -5.33 -0.39
CA GLU A 140 19.58 -5.96 -0.26
C GLU A 140 18.54 -5.00 0.33
N GLN A 141 18.92 -4.22 1.34
CA GLN A 141 18.07 -3.19 1.93
C GLN A 141 17.69 -2.12 0.91
N ALA A 142 18.65 -1.61 0.14
CA ALA A 142 18.37 -0.63 -0.90
C ALA A 142 17.39 -1.17 -1.96
N ASN A 143 17.57 -2.43 -2.38
CA ASN A 143 16.66 -3.09 -3.30
C ASN A 143 15.26 -3.24 -2.70
N GLY A 144 15.15 -3.79 -1.49
CA GLY A 144 13.88 -3.97 -0.79
C GLY A 144 13.13 -2.66 -0.57
N ARG A 145 13.84 -1.58 -0.21
CA ARG A 145 13.28 -0.22 -0.08
C ARG A 145 12.73 0.29 -1.41
N ALA A 146 13.47 0.15 -2.51
CA ALA A 146 13.00 0.56 -3.83
C ALA A 146 11.75 -0.24 -4.27
N GLN A 147 11.74 -1.55 -4.04
CA GLN A 147 10.58 -2.41 -4.30
C GLN A 147 9.37 -2.02 -3.45
N TYR A 148 9.58 -1.65 -2.19
CA TYR A 148 8.52 -1.21 -1.29
C TYR A 148 7.87 0.09 -1.78
N VAL A 149 8.68 1.12 -2.08
CA VAL A 149 8.16 2.39 -2.62
C VAL A 149 7.38 2.16 -3.91
N GLY A 150 7.95 1.41 -4.86
CA GLY A 150 7.30 1.12 -6.13
C GLY A 150 5.97 0.37 -5.95
N TYR A 151 5.89 -0.56 -4.98
CA TYR A 151 4.65 -1.27 -4.72
C TYR A 151 3.58 -0.35 -4.12
N VAL A 152 3.92 0.54 -3.18
CA VAL A 152 2.97 1.51 -2.63
C VAL A 152 2.46 2.44 -3.72
N GLN A 153 3.36 2.96 -4.57
CA GLN A 153 3.00 3.83 -5.70
C GLN A 153 2.05 3.15 -6.69
N ASP A 154 2.30 1.88 -7.02
CA ASP A 154 1.41 1.10 -7.90
C ASP A 154 0.00 0.96 -7.29
N ILE A 155 -0.10 0.78 -5.96
CA ILE A 155 -1.39 0.69 -5.27
C ILE A 155 -2.08 2.05 -5.20
N GLU A 156 -1.36 3.14 -4.92
CA GLU A 156 -1.89 4.51 -4.91
C GLU A 156 -2.47 4.88 -6.28
N ALA A 157 -1.75 4.60 -7.37
CA ALA A 157 -2.24 4.85 -8.72
C ALA A 157 -3.52 4.07 -9.04
N LEU A 158 -3.66 2.85 -8.51
CA LEU A 158 -4.91 2.08 -8.63
C LEU A 158 -6.02 2.66 -7.76
N ILE A 159 -5.72 3.13 -6.54
CA ILE A 159 -6.69 3.80 -5.67
C ILE A 159 -7.27 5.01 -6.39
N ASP A 160 -6.43 5.84 -7.00
CA ASP A 160 -6.85 7.01 -7.79
C ASP A 160 -7.72 6.62 -8.99
N THR A 161 -7.39 5.49 -9.64
CA THR A 161 -8.16 4.99 -10.79
C THR A 161 -9.56 4.50 -10.39
N TYR A 162 -9.69 3.89 -9.22
CA TYR A 162 -10.95 3.28 -8.74
C TYR A 162 -11.75 4.17 -7.78
N GLY A 163 -11.17 5.26 -7.28
CA GLY A 163 -11.83 6.19 -6.37
C GLY A 163 -12.98 6.91 -7.07
N THR A 164 -14.20 6.74 -6.55
CA THR A 164 -15.38 7.50 -6.98
C THR A 164 -16.05 8.16 -5.78
N ASP A 165 -16.69 9.29 -5.99
CA ASP A 165 -17.32 10.13 -4.94
C ASP A 165 -18.46 9.42 -4.16
N ASP A 166 -18.86 8.22 -4.58
CA ASP A 166 -19.94 7.41 -4.00
C ASP A 166 -19.48 6.40 -2.93
N GLU A 167 -18.17 6.24 -2.71
CA GLU A 167 -17.62 5.34 -1.69
C GLU A 167 -17.41 6.03 -0.33
N LYS A 168 -18.40 6.83 0.09
CA LYS A 168 -18.38 7.58 1.35
C LYS A 168 -18.39 6.64 2.58
N GLY A 169 -17.29 6.62 3.30
CA GLY A 169 -17.15 6.14 4.67
C GLY A 169 -15.95 6.84 5.29
N GLU A 170 -16.07 7.34 6.51
CA GLU A 170 -14.97 8.01 7.22
C GLU A 170 -13.83 7.02 7.46
N TYR A 171 -14.18 5.74 7.63
CA TYR A 171 -13.23 4.66 7.82
C TYR A 171 -13.35 3.56 6.77
N ILE A 172 -12.22 2.93 6.43
CA ILE A 172 -12.16 1.82 5.45
C ILE A 172 -13.15 0.70 5.77
N HIS A 173 -13.39 0.41 7.05
CA HIS A 173 -14.29 -0.67 7.46
C HIS A 173 -15.76 -0.40 7.10
N GLU A 174 -16.16 0.86 7.01
CA GLU A 174 -17.52 1.32 6.69
C GLU A 174 -17.82 1.29 5.18
N MET A 175 -16.78 1.34 4.34
CA MET A 175 -16.92 1.30 2.89
C MET A 175 -17.66 0.03 2.43
N LYS A 176 -18.42 0.11 1.35
CA LYS A 176 -19.03 -1.08 0.73
C LYS A 176 -17.94 -1.98 0.12
N PRO A 177 -18.15 -3.30 0.00
CA PRO A 177 -17.19 -4.18 -0.67
C PRO A 177 -16.97 -3.80 -2.14
N SER A 178 -15.85 -3.14 -2.44
CA SER A 178 -15.46 -2.68 -3.78
C SER A 178 -14.00 -3.04 -4.08
N VAL A 179 -13.53 -2.75 -5.30
CA VAL A 179 -12.10 -2.83 -5.63
C VAL A 179 -11.33 -1.78 -4.84
N HIS A 180 -11.86 -0.55 -4.78
CA HIS A 180 -11.27 0.56 -4.06
C HIS A 180 -11.12 0.26 -2.56
N LYS A 181 -12.13 -0.28 -1.88
CA LYS A 181 -12.01 -0.77 -0.49
C LYS A 181 -10.88 -1.79 -0.32
N SER A 182 -10.78 -2.77 -1.22
CA SER A 182 -9.73 -3.80 -1.12
C SER A 182 -8.32 -3.20 -1.31
N LEU A 183 -8.18 -2.21 -2.21
CA LEU A 183 -6.94 -1.46 -2.40
C LEU A 183 -6.59 -0.62 -1.17
N GLN A 184 -7.56 0.10 -0.59
CA GLN A 184 -7.38 0.87 0.65
C GLN A 184 -6.92 -0.03 1.81
N GLN A 185 -7.52 -1.22 1.97
CA GLN A 185 -7.09 -2.19 2.97
C GLN A 185 -5.66 -2.69 2.76
N LEU A 186 -5.26 -2.93 1.50
CA LEU A 186 -3.90 -3.35 1.18
C LEU A 186 -2.90 -2.20 1.38
N TRP A 187 -3.25 -0.99 0.95
CA TRP A 187 -2.45 0.21 1.15
C TRP A 187 -2.22 0.47 2.62
N GLY A 188 -3.28 0.52 3.44
CA GLY A 188 -3.16 0.72 4.88
C GLY A 188 -2.28 -0.34 5.53
N ARG A 189 -2.33 -1.60 5.08
CA ARG A 189 -1.42 -2.64 5.55
C ARG A 189 0.05 -2.36 5.22
N LEU A 190 0.33 -1.85 4.02
CA LEU A 190 1.66 -1.49 3.54
C LEU A 190 2.20 -0.22 4.20
N THR A 191 1.34 0.72 4.61
CA THR A 191 1.76 2.03 5.10
C THR A 191 1.72 2.17 6.62
N ASP A 192 0.80 1.47 7.30
CA ASP A 192 0.66 1.51 8.77
C ASP A 192 1.66 0.57 9.46
N ASN A 193 2.95 0.85 9.31
CA ASN A 193 4.03 0.11 9.99
C ASN A 193 5.33 0.90 10.07
N ARG A 194 6.16 0.56 11.07
CA ARG A 194 7.43 1.24 11.34
C ARG A 194 8.44 1.16 10.20
N ALA A 195 8.45 0.09 9.41
CA ALA A 195 9.41 -0.05 8.32
C ALA A 195 9.12 0.95 7.19
N TYR A 196 7.84 1.15 6.85
CA TYR A 196 7.44 2.17 5.88
C TYR A 196 7.66 3.59 6.42
N GLN A 197 7.37 3.84 7.70
CA GLN A 197 7.67 5.13 8.34
C GLN A 197 9.16 5.48 8.22
N LYS A 198 10.06 4.58 8.61
CA LYS A 198 11.51 4.79 8.51
C LYS A 198 12.00 4.96 7.07
N LEU A 199 11.39 4.23 6.14
CA LEU A 199 11.66 4.41 4.71
C LEU A 199 11.33 5.83 4.26
N LEU A 200 10.17 6.33 4.66
CA LEU A 200 9.77 7.70 4.40
C LEU A 200 10.68 8.71 5.12
N GLU A 201 10.96 8.56 6.42
CA GLU A 201 11.92 9.39 7.17
C GLU A 201 13.30 9.47 6.47
N ALA A 202 13.77 8.37 5.87
CA ALA A 202 15.06 8.33 5.17
C ALA A 202 15.05 8.94 3.76
N THR A 203 13.88 9.10 3.16
CA THR A 203 13.71 9.58 1.77
C THR A 203 13.11 10.98 1.70
N LEU A 204 12.37 11.37 2.72
CA LEU A 204 11.73 12.67 2.82
C LEU A 204 12.77 13.70 3.30
N PRO A 205 12.83 14.87 2.65
CA PRO A 205 13.60 16.00 3.18
C PRO A 205 12.96 16.61 4.44
N ILE A 206 11.86 16.04 4.92
CA ILE A 206 10.94 16.59 5.91
C ILE A 206 10.53 15.51 6.93
N PRO A 207 10.24 15.86 8.19
CA PRO A 207 9.80 14.88 9.19
C PRO A 207 8.53 14.12 8.77
N TYR A 208 8.47 12.81 9.06
CA TYR A 208 7.36 11.93 8.65
C TYR A 208 6.00 12.39 9.15
N GLU A 209 5.91 12.87 10.39
CA GLU A 209 4.67 13.37 10.98
C GLU A 209 4.11 14.56 10.19
N ILE A 210 4.99 15.46 9.73
CA ILE A 210 4.61 16.59 8.87
C ILE A 210 4.18 16.10 7.49
N PHE A 211 4.86 15.11 6.92
CA PHE A 211 4.48 14.54 5.62
C PHE A 211 3.08 13.90 5.65
N ILE A 212 2.77 13.10 6.68
CA ILE A 212 1.44 12.49 6.82
C ILE A 212 0.38 13.57 7.02
N LYS A 213 0.60 14.53 7.92
CA LYS A 213 -0.36 15.62 8.14
C LYS A 213 -0.59 16.45 6.88
N ARG A 214 0.44 16.67 6.05
CA ARG A 214 0.28 17.28 4.72
C ARG A 214 -0.64 16.45 3.81
N LYS A 215 -0.50 15.12 3.80
CA LYS A 215 -1.36 14.23 3.00
C LYS A 215 -2.81 14.23 3.47
N GLU A 216 -3.03 14.25 4.78
CA GLU A 216 -4.37 14.39 5.37
C GLU A 216 -5.01 15.73 4.95
N ILE A 217 -4.28 16.84 5.12
CA ILE A 217 -4.74 18.18 4.70
C ILE A 217 -5.01 18.23 3.19
N GLU A 218 -4.14 17.66 2.35
CA GLU A 218 -4.35 17.59 0.89
C GLU A 218 -5.66 16.86 0.55
N HIS A 219 -5.94 15.74 1.24
CA HIS A 219 -7.15 14.97 1.03
C HIS A 219 -8.40 15.72 1.50
N GLU A 220 -8.36 16.29 2.71
CA GLU A 220 -9.47 17.07 3.27
C GLU A 220 -9.77 18.31 2.42
N LEU A 221 -8.74 19.02 1.92
CA LEU A 221 -8.91 20.16 1.01
C LEU A 221 -9.55 19.73 -0.30
N LEU A 222 -9.13 18.59 -0.86
CA LEU A 222 -9.72 18.06 -2.10
C LEU A 222 -11.22 17.78 -1.92
N GLU A 223 -11.59 17.10 -0.83
CA GLU A 223 -12.99 16.80 -0.55
C GLU A 223 -13.82 18.06 -0.30
N LEU A 224 -13.25 19.03 0.43
CA LEU A 224 -13.90 20.32 0.67
C LEU A 224 -14.11 21.12 -0.63
N LEU A 225 -13.10 21.13 -1.53
CA LEU A 225 -13.20 21.76 -2.85
C LEU A 225 -14.30 21.11 -3.71
N LYS A 226 -14.41 19.78 -3.68
CA LYS A 226 -15.47 19.04 -4.38
C LYS A 226 -16.86 19.35 -3.82
N GLU A 227 -17.02 19.34 -2.50
CA GLU A 227 -18.29 19.69 -1.84
C GLU A 227 -18.75 21.10 -2.22
N HIS A 228 -17.80 22.04 -2.23
CA HIS A 228 -18.02 23.43 -2.63
C HIS A 228 -18.00 23.64 -4.14
N ARG A 229 -17.96 22.57 -4.95
CA ARG A 229 -17.88 22.59 -6.42
C ARG A 229 -16.96 23.71 -6.94
N SER A 230 -15.84 23.90 -6.27
CA SER A 230 -14.87 24.92 -6.62
C SER A 230 -14.17 24.48 -7.91
N ASP A 231 -13.90 25.43 -8.79
CA ASP A 231 -13.09 25.20 -9.99
C ASP A 231 -11.58 25.19 -9.66
N SER A 232 -11.21 25.47 -8.41
CA SER A 232 -9.83 25.47 -7.92
C SER A 232 -9.37 24.08 -7.48
N SER A 233 -8.08 23.85 -7.57
CA SER A 233 -7.41 22.62 -7.14
C SER A 233 -6.64 22.81 -5.83
N VAL A 234 -6.22 21.71 -5.21
CA VAL A 234 -5.32 21.73 -4.04
C VAL A 234 -3.97 22.39 -4.40
N ASP A 235 -3.52 22.24 -5.65
CA ASP A 235 -2.26 22.86 -6.11
C ASP A 235 -2.38 24.39 -6.19
N ASP A 236 -3.55 24.92 -6.55
CA ASP A 236 -3.79 26.38 -6.53
C ASP A 236 -3.69 26.92 -5.09
N ILE A 237 -4.22 26.19 -4.11
CA ILE A 237 -4.13 26.55 -2.69
C ILE A 237 -2.67 26.54 -2.22
N LYS A 238 -1.92 25.48 -2.56
CA LYS A 238 -0.49 25.38 -2.25
C LYS A 238 0.31 26.51 -2.89
N ASP A 239 -0.03 26.91 -4.12
CA ASP A 239 0.63 28.00 -4.81
C ASP A 239 0.39 29.35 -4.10
N ILE A 240 -0.85 29.60 -3.64
CA ILE A 240 -1.19 30.78 -2.84
C ILE A 240 -0.37 30.81 -1.53
N ILE A 241 -0.28 29.69 -0.82
CA ILE A 241 0.48 29.60 0.44
C ILE A 241 1.97 29.80 0.17
N TYR A 242 2.52 29.11 -0.84
CA TYR A 242 3.94 29.22 -1.15
C TYR A 242 4.32 30.65 -1.52
N HIS A 243 3.48 31.35 -2.29
CA HIS A 243 3.71 32.71 -2.74
C HIS A 243 3.09 33.79 -1.85
N GLU A 244 2.80 33.50 -0.57
CA GLU A 244 2.24 34.51 0.34
C GLU A 244 3.12 35.76 0.45
N GLU A 245 2.49 36.92 0.29
CA GLU A 245 3.11 38.23 0.44
C GLU A 245 2.51 39.01 1.62
N GLU A 246 1.22 38.77 1.94
CA GLU A 246 0.49 39.46 3.01
C GLU A 246 -0.53 38.53 3.71
N SER A 247 -0.94 38.87 4.93
CA SER A 247 -1.95 38.10 5.70
C SER A 247 -3.33 37.99 5.01
N GLY A 248 -3.59 38.82 4.01
CA GLY A 248 -4.78 38.73 3.16
C GLY A 248 -4.80 37.50 2.26
N ASP A 249 -3.67 36.83 2.04
CA ASP A 249 -3.59 35.63 1.19
C ASP A 249 -4.32 34.43 1.80
N MET A 250 -4.34 34.31 3.13
CA MET A 250 -5.16 33.31 3.81
C MET A 250 -6.66 33.54 3.52
N MET A 251 -7.10 34.80 3.47
CA MET A 251 -8.49 35.14 3.12
C MET A 251 -8.82 34.81 1.66
N LYS A 252 -7.83 34.86 0.75
CA LYS A 252 -8.02 34.39 -0.63
C LYS A 252 -8.34 32.90 -0.66
N ILE A 253 -7.64 32.09 0.12
CA ILE A 253 -7.92 30.65 0.24
C ILE A 253 -9.31 30.41 0.81
N ILE A 254 -9.65 31.08 1.92
CA ILE A 254 -10.98 30.96 2.54
C ILE A 254 -12.09 31.33 1.55
N SER A 255 -11.88 32.37 0.73
CA SER A 255 -12.85 32.80 -0.28
C SER A 255 -13.13 31.79 -1.39
N LEU A 256 -12.23 30.80 -1.61
CA LEU A 256 -12.48 29.70 -2.53
C LEU A 256 -13.63 28.78 -2.08
N PHE A 257 -13.98 28.85 -0.79
CA PHE A 257 -15.01 28.06 -0.14
C PHE A 257 -16.23 28.89 0.29
N ASP A 258 -16.16 30.23 0.25
CA ASP A 258 -17.22 31.10 0.77
C ASP A 258 -18.47 31.13 -0.15
N ARG A 259 -19.57 30.58 0.36
CA ARG A 259 -20.92 30.61 -0.26
C ARG A 259 -21.96 31.38 0.56
N GLY A 260 -21.57 32.04 1.67
CA GLY A 260 -22.47 32.82 2.52
C GLY A 260 -23.24 32.05 3.61
N SER A 261 -22.87 30.80 3.92
CA SER A 261 -23.42 29.98 5.02
C SER A 261 -22.48 29.95 6.24
N ALA A 262 -22.94 30.47 7.38
CA ALA A 262 -22.11 30.65 8.58
C ALA A 262 -21.70 29.35 9.32
N GLY A 263 -22.35 28.22 9.02
CA GLY A 263 -22.08 26.93 9.69
C GLY A 263 -20.88 26.16 9.15
N GLU A 264 -20.50 26.40 7.88
CA GLU A 264 -19.41 25.70 7.18
C GLU A 264 -18.07 26.42 7.35
N LEU A 265 -18.09 27.69 7.80
CA LEU A 265 -16.91 28.55 7.87
C LEU A 265 -15.89 28.11 8.94
N SER A 266 -16.34 27.47 10.03
CA SER A 266 -15.43 27.03 11.10
C SER A 266 -14.49 25.92 10.63
N ASP A 267 -15.04 24.92 9.94
CA ASP A 267 -14.27 23.76 9.45
C ASP A 267 -13.32 24.19 8.34
N VAL A 268 -13.76 25.10 7.46
CA VAL A 268 -12.91 25.74 6.44
C VAL A 268 -11.74 26.48 7.10
N LEU A 269 -12.00 27.27 8.15
CA LEU A 269 -10.95 28.04 8.83
C LEU A 269 -9.92 27.14 9.51
N GLU A 270 -10.36 26.06 10.17
CA GLU A 270 -9.47 25.08 10.79
C GLU A 270 -8.57 24.42 9.75
N LEU A 271 -9.17 23.91 8.67
CA LEU A 271 -8.41 23.23 7.62
C LEU A 271 -7.45 24.18 6.86
N VAL A 272 -7.88 25.41 6.58
CA VAL A 272 -7.02 26.40 5.93
C VAL A 272 -5.88 26.83 6.87
N SER A 273 -6.14 26.93 8.18
CA SER A 273 -5.09 27.18 9.18
C SER A 273 -4.08 26.03 9.25
N ASP A 274 -4.56 24.78 9.22
CA ASP A 274 -3.70 23.60 9.16
C ASP A 274 -2.86 23.60 7.88
N ALA A 275 -3.46 23.85 6.71
CA ALA A 275 -2.75 24.00 5.44
C ALA A 275 -1.67 25.08 5.52
N TRP A 276 -1.99 26.23 6.11
CA TRP A 276 -1.05 27.33 6.31
C TRP A 276 0.13 26.94 7.19
N ASN A 277 -0.09 26.17 8.26
CA ASN A 277 0.98 25.79 9.18
C ASN A 277 1.84 24.63 8.66
N TYR A 278 1.26 23.75 7.85
CA TYR A 278 1.93 22.54 7.38
C TYR A 278 2.51 22.66 5.98
N PHE A 279 1.99 23.48 5.07
CA PHE A 279 2.59 23.61 3.72
C PHE A 279 3.78 24.57 3.66
N PRO A 280 4.70 24.39 2.69
CA PRO A 280 5.88 25.26 2.53
C PRO A 280 5.55 26.71 2.19
N HIS A 281 6.34 27.65 2.73
CA HIS A 281 6.26 29.08 2.42
C HIS A 281 7.55 29.57 1.78
N LYS A 282 7.46 30.41 0.74
CA LYS A 282 8.64 31.03 0.12
C LYS A 282 9.37 31.96 1.08
N THR A 283 8.64 32.68 1.94
CA THR A 283 9.20 33.55 2.99
C THR A 283 10.01 32.79 4.03
N LEU A 284 9.74 31.49 4.19
CA LEU A 284 10.47 30.57 5.04
C LEU A 284 11.50 29.73 4.28
N ASN A 285 11.92 30.15 3.09
CA ASN A 285 12.86 29.39 2.24
C ASN A 285 12.37 27.99 1.84
N GLY A 286 11.06 27.81 1.71
CA GLY A 286 10.47 26.56 1.24
C GLY A 286 10.27 25.51 2.33
N ILE A 287 10.29 25.88 3.60
CA ILE A 287 9.78 25.07 4.71
C ILE A 287 8.48 25.66 5.26
N SER A 288 7.73 24.88 6.04
CA SER A 288 6.50 25.31 6.71
C SER A 288 6.77 25.87 8.10
N PRO A 289 5.82 26.62 8.70
CA PRO A 289 5.89 27.03 10.09
C PRO A 289 6.14 25.86 11.05
N GLN A 290 5.47 24.72 10.84
CA GLN A 290 5.66 23.54 11.69
C GLN A 290 7.05 22.90 11.53
N GLU A 291 7.59 22.87 10.31
CA GLU A 291 8.97 22.41 10.07
C GLU A 291 9.97 23.30 10.79
N LYS A 292 9.77 24.62 10.75
CA LYS A 292 10.63 25.60 11.42
C LYS A 292 10.55 25.50 12.95
N LEU A 293 9.38 25.17 13.50
CA LEU A 293 9.22 24.90 14.93
C LEU A 293 10.03 23.66 15.36
N LEU A 294 9.96 22.58 14.58
CA LEU A 294 10.76 21.38 14.85
C LEU A 294 12.26 21.66 14.75
N GLU A 295 12.70 22.44 13.77
CA GLU A 295 14.11 22.86 13.69
C GLU A 295 14.56 23.61 14.95
N TYR A 296 13.71 24.48 15.49
CA TYR A 296 13.99 25.22 16.72
C TYR A 296 14.04 24.31 17.96
N GLU A 297 13.11 23.36 18.07
CA GLU A 297 13.08 22.37 19.16
C GLU A 297 14.27 21.40 19.14
N HIS A 298 14.81 21.09 17.96
CA HIS A 298 16.00 20.24 17.84
C HIS A 298 17.32 21.01 18.06
N ALA A 299 17.32 22.33 17.94
CA ALA A 299 18.48 23.18 18.14
C ALA A 299 18.71 23.60 19.62
N HIS A 300 17.74 23.36 20.50
CA HIS A 300 17.71 23.80 21.90
C HIS A 300 17.38 22.67 22.88
#